data_AF-A0A838PLC0-F1
#
_entry.id   AF-A0A838PLC0-F1
#
_cell.length_a   1.000
_cell.length_b   1.000
_cell.length_c   1.000
_cell.angle_alpha   90.00
_cell.angle_beta   90.00
_cell.angle_gamma   90.00
#
_symmetry.space_group_name_H-M   'P 1'
#
loop_
_entity.id
_entity.type
_entity.pdbx_description
1 polymer ?
#
loop_
_entity_poly.entity_id
_entity_poly.type
_entity_poly.pdbx_seq_one_letter_code
_entity_poly.pdbx_strand_id
1 'polypeptide(L)'
;MAKTLYTAEAQVTGGRDEGHGKTSDGALEVDLRVPSEMGGDGGGTNPEQLFAVGYASCFESALKVMARRQRVESGDATIDSKVHLHPTQAGGFE
;
A
#
# COMPACT_ATOMS: atom_id res chain seq x y z
N MET A 1 -12.94 -23.27 8.77
CA MET A 1 -12.19 -22.22 8.03
C MET A 1 -13.07 -20.98 7.97
N ALA A 2 -12.48 -19.78 8.04
CA ALA A 2 -13.25 -18.54 7.92
C ALA A 2 -13.82 -18.39 6.50
N LYS A 3 -14.98 -17.73 6.37
CA LYS A 3 -15.60 -17.44 5.07
C LYS A 3 -14.87 -16.27 4.40
N THR A 4 -14.32 -16.50 3.22
CA THR A 4 -13.78 -15.42 2.37
C THR A 4 -14.93 -14.54 1.88
N LEU A 5 -14.86 -13.24 2.17
CA LEU A 5 -15.87 -12.26 1.72
C LEU A 5 -15.48 -11.59 0.40
N TYR A 6 -14.17 -11.40 0.17
CA TYR A 6 -13.63 -10.75 -1.02
C TYR A 6 -12.18 -11.18 -1.25
N THR A 7 -11.78 -11.27 -2.52
CA THR A 7 -10.41 -11.52 -2.97
C THR A 7 -10.06 -10.46 -4.02
N ALA A 8 -8.99 -9.69 -3.80
CA ALA A 8 -8.39 -8.84 -4.82
C ALA A 8 -7.26 -9.62 -5.51
N GLU A 9 -7.15 -9.48 -6.83
CA GLU A 9 -6.09 -10.09 -7.62
C GLU A 9 -5.38 -9.01 -8.43
N ALA A 10 -4.05 -9.11 -8.54
CA ALA A 10 -3.23 -8.21 -9.33
C ALA A 10 -2.14 -8.98 -10.06
N GLN A 11 -1.79 -8.49 -11.25
CA GLN A 11 -0.66 -8.98 -12.03
C GLN A 11 0.40 -7.89 -12.10
N VAL A 12 1.66 -8.27 -11.87
CA VAL A 12 2.82 -7.39 -12.00
C VAL A 12 3.84 -8.02 -12.94
N THR A 13 4.36 -7.24 -13.87
CA THR A 13 5.50 -7.59 -14.74
C THR A 13 6.61 -6.56 -14.55
N GLY A 14 7.86 -6.88 -14.90
CA GLY A 14 8.99 -5.93 -14.85
C GLY A 14 9.54 -5.59 -13.44
N GLY A 15 8.92 -6.08 -12.37
CA GLY A 15 9.47 -5.97 -11.01
C GLY A 15 9.38 -4.57 -10.42
N ARG A 16 10.44 -4.12 -9.73
CA ARG A 16 10.48 -2.82 -9.03
C ARG A 16 11.12 -1.70 -9.85
N ASP A 17 11.96 -2.06 -10.83
CA ASP A 17 12.80 -1.10 -11.55
C ASP A 17 12.04 -0.49 -12.73
N GLU A 18 11.45 -1.33 -13.57
CA GLU A 18 10.65 -0.94 -14.75
C GLU A 18 9.32 -1.71 -14.77
N GLY A 19 8.71 -1.84 -13.59
CA GLY A 19 7.52 -2.64 -13.42
C GLY A 19 6.24 -1.98 -13.89
N HIS A 20 5.25 -2.81 -14.16
CA HIS A 20 3.88 -2.39 -14.40
C HIS A 20 2.94 -3.37 -13.71
N GLY A 21 2.02 -2.82 -12.90
CA GLY A 21 1.09 -3.59 -12.09
C GLY A 21 -0.36 -3.18 -12.35
N LYS A 22 -1.26 -4.15 -12.43
CA LYS A 22 -2.70 -3.89 -12.56
C LYS A 22 -3.55 -4.89 -11.79
N THR A 23 -4.68 -4.44 -11.24
CA THR A 23 -5.70 -5.33 -10.66
C THR A 23 -6.51 -6.02 -11.76
N SER A 24 -7.06 -7.20 -11.46
CA SER A 24 -7.87 -7.98 -12.41
C SER A 24 -9.14 -7.26 -12.86
N ASP A 25 -9.65 -6.34 -12.03
CA ASP A 25 -10.80 -5.48 -12.32
C ASP A 25 -10.43 -4.13 -12.95
N GLY A 26 -9.14 -3.83 -13.10
CA GLY A 26 -8.64 -2.58 -13.68
C GLY A 26 -8.83 -1.33 -12.81
N ALA A 27 -9.26 -1.47 -11.55
CA ALA A 27 -9.44 -0.33 -10.65
C ALA A 27 -8.12 0.34 -10.23
N LEU A 28 -7.01 -0.40 -10.29
CA LEU A 28 -5.66 0.11 -10.04
C LEU A 28 -4.73 -0.36 -11.16
N GLU A 29 -4.04 0.59 -11.78
CA GLU A 29 -3.00 0.36 -12.78
C GLU A 29 -1.88 1.38 -12.53
N VAL A 30 -0.65 0.88 -12.32
CA VAL A 30 0.48 1.70 -11.87
C VAL A 30 1.78 1.24 -12.51
N ASP A 31 2.64 2.22 -12.81
CA ASP A 31 4.04 1.98 -13.10
C ASP A 31 4.85 1.92 -11.80
N LEU A 32 5.67 0.89 -11.66
CA LEU A 32 6.54 0.65 -10.51
C LEU A 32 7.97 1.03 -10.85
N ARG A 33 8.56 1.92 -10.06
CA ARG A 33 9.90 2.44 -10.27
C ARG A 33 10.66 2.50 -8.95
N VAL A 34 11.96 2.28 -9.00
CA VAL A 34 12.83 2.55 -7.85
C VAL A 34 12.86 4.07 -7.62
N PRO A 35 12.62 4.53 -6.38
CA PRO A 35 12.63 5.96 -6.09
C PRO A 35 14.03 6.56 -6.30
N SER A 36 14.08 7.85 -6.65
CA SER A 36 15.34 8.54 -6.95
C SER A 36 16.29 8.58 -5.75
N GLU A 37 15.75 8.60 -4.53
CA GLU A 37 16.50 8.52 -3.28
C GLU A 37 17.23 7.18 -3.09
N MET A 38 16.80 6.13 -3.80
CA MET A 38 17.45 4.83 -3.85
C MET A 38 18.29 4.63 -5.13
N GLY A 39 18.50 5.69 -5.92
CA GLY A 39 19.29 5.65 -7.15
C GLY A 39 18.54 5.18 -8.40
N GLY A 40 17.20 5.13 -8.37
CA GLY A 40 16.38 4.82 -9.52
C GLY A 40 15.94 6.06 -10.32
N ASP A 41 15.27 5.81 -11.45
CA ASP A 41 14.80 6.87 -12.34
C ASP A 41 13.55 7.60 -11.82
N GLY A 42 12.89 7.07 -10.79
CA GLY A 42 11.62 7.60 -10.29
C GLY A 42 10.52 7.58 -11.36
N GLY A 43 9.54 8.48 -11.27
CA GLY A 43 8.49 8.63 -12.29
C GLY A 43 7.36 7.59 -12.23
N GLY A 44 7.36 6.70 -11.24
CA GLY A 44 6.28 5.79 -10.90
C GLY A 44 6.10 5.69 -9.39
N THR A 45 5.17 4.85 -8.94
CA THR A 45 5.07 4.51 -7.50
C THR A 45 6.00 3.34 -7.16
N ASN A 46 5.99 2.90 -5.92
CA ASN A 46 6.75 1.74 -5.45
C ASN A 46 5.93 0.95 -4.41
N PRO A 47 6.31 -0.31 -4.12
CA PRO A 47 5.60 -1.13 -3.16
C PRO A 47 5.47 -0.49 -1.77
N GLU A 48 6.44 0.30 -1.30
CA GLU A 48 6.39 0.94 0.02
C GLU A 48 5.31 2.03 0.08
N GLN A 49 5.19 2.85 -0.97
CA GLN A 49 4.11 3.84 -1.09
C GLN A 49 2.74 3.18 -1.16
N LEU A 50 2.59 2.12 -1.96
CA LEU A 50 1.34 1.36 -2.05
C LEU A 50 0.97 0.74 -0.69
N PHE A 51 1.96 0.21 0.04
CA PHE A 51 1.75 -0.31 1.38
C PHE A 51 1.36 0.80 2.36
N ALA A 52 1.99 1.97 2.30
CA ALA A 52 1.66 3.12 3.15
C ALA A 52 0.20 3.55 2.98
N VAL A 53 -0.25 3.70 1.73
CA VAL A 53 -1.64 4.10 1.40
C VAL A 53 -2.63 3.00 1.80
N GLY A 54 -2.33 1.74 1.47
CA GLY A 54 -3.16 0.59 1.83
C GLY A 54 -3.33 0.44 3.35
N TYR A 55 -2.25 0.61 4.11
CA TYR A 55 -2.29 0.53 5.56
C TYR A 55 -3.07 1.70 6.17
N ALA A 56 -2.80 2.94 5.73
CA ALA A 56 -3.48 4.14 6.23
C ALA A 56 -4.99 4.07 6.02
N SER A 57 -5.44 3.67 4.82
CA SER A 57 -6.87 3.52 4.49
C SER A 57 -7.55 2.43 5.34
N CYS A 58 -6.87 1.31 5.58
CA CYS A 58 -7.36 0.25 6.45
C CYS A 58 -7.52 0.74 7.90
N PHE A 59 -6.51 1.44 8.42
CA PHE A 59 -6.52 1.98 9.78
C PHE A 59 -7.61 3.05 9.97
N GLU A 60 -7.76 3.95 9.00
CA GLU A 60 -8.81 4.98 9.00
C GLU A 60 -10.21 4.36 9.03
N SER A 61 -10.44 3.32 8.24
CA SER A 61 -11.70 2.55 8.23
C SER A 61 -11.97 1.91 9.60
N ALA A 62 -10.96 1.30 10.21
CA ALA A 62 -11.08 0.70 11.54
C ALA A 62 -11.40 1.74 12.62
N LEU A 63 -10.76 2.92 12.56
CA LEU A 63 -11.00 4.03 13.46
C LEU A 63 -12.46 4.52 13.37
N LYS A 64 -12.98 4.69 12.14
CA LYS A 64 -14.38 5.07 11.90
C LYS A 64 -15.37 4.04 12.47
N VAL A 65 -15.08 2.74 12.32
CA VAL A 65 -15.90 1.67 12.93
C VAL A 65 -15.93 1.80 14.45
N MET A 66 -14.77 2.08 15.07
CA MET A 66 -14.70 2.23 16.52
C MET A 66 -15.39 3.50 17.04
N ALA A 67 -15.23 4.63 16.34
CA ALA A 67 -15.92 5.87 16.69
C ALA A 67 -17.45 5.69 16.68
N ARG A 68 -17.99 5.03 15.64
CA ARG A 68 -19.42 4.67 15.56
C ARG A 68 -19.87 3.80 16.73
N ARG A 69 -19.09 2.78 17.11
CA ARG A 69 -19.40 1.91 18.26
C ARG A 69 -19.43 2.68 19.59
N GLN A 70 -18.57 3.68 19.72
CA GLN A 70 -18.49 4.53 20.91
C GLN A 70 -19.45 5.72 20.87
N ARG A 71 -20.21 5.90 19.77
CA ARG A 71 -21.10 7.06 19.54
C ARG A 71 -20.35 8.38 19.61
N VAL A 72 -19.11 8.39 19.10
CA VAL A 72 -18.27 9.57 18.97
C VAL A 72 -18.24 9.97 17.49
N GLU A 73 -18.40 11.25 17.21
CA GLU A 73 -18.20 11.81 15.87
C GLU A 73 -16.73 11.69 15.48
N SER A 74 -16.44 11.01 14.36
CA SER A 74 -15.06 10.79 13.90
C SER A 74 -14.52 11.93 13.03
N GLY A 75 -15.39 12.80 12.51
CA GLY A 75 -15.02 13.85 11.56
C GLY A 75 -14.25 13.32 10.35
N ASP A 76 -13.57 14.22 9.65
CA ASP A 76 -12.63 13.89 8.58
C ASP A 76 -11.27 13.56 9.19
N ALA A 77 -11.06 12.28 9.53
CA ALA A 77 -9.78 11.80 10.04
C ALA A 77 -8.76 11.70 8.91
N THR A 78 -7.53 12.17 9.15
CA THR A 78 -6.38 11.96 8.26
C THR A 78 -5.38 11.05 8.95
N ILE A 79 -4.91 10.01 8.25
CA ILE A 79 -3.90 9.07 8.75
C ILE A 79 -2.61 9.26 7.96
N ASP A 80 -1.58 9.78 8.62
CA ASP A 80 -0.23 9.84 8.08
C ASP A 80 0.51 8.53 8.38
N SER A 81 0.77 7.72 7.36
CA SER A 81 1.59 6.51 7.48
C SER A 81 2.99 6.75 6.90
N LYS A 82 4.00 6.18 7.56
CA LYS A 82 5.38 6.16 7.08
C LYS A 82 5.84 4.71 7.02
N VAL A 83 6.29 4.30 5.83
CA VAL A 83 6.84 2.98 5.58
C VAL A 83 8.31 3.17 5.25
N HIS A 84 9.14 2.37 5.90
CA HIS A 84 10.58 2.39 5.71
C HIS A 84 11.00 1.02 5.18
N LEU A 85 11.97 1.03 4.27
CA LEU A 85 12.62 -0.18 3.76
C LEU A 85 14.06 -0.15 4.24
N HIS A 86 14.48 -1.21 4.92
CA HIS A 86 15.82 -1.34 5.47
C HIS A 86 16.53 -2.58 4.90
N PRO A 87 17.84 -2.50 4.60
CA PRO A 87 18.61 -3.69 4.26
C PRO A 87 18.86 -4.54 5.51
N THR A 88 18.72 -5.85 5.40
CA THR A 88 19.07 -6.78 6.48
C THR A 88 20.53 -7.23 6.36
N GLN A 89 21.11 -7.71 7.47
CA GLN A 89 22.48 -8.24 7.47
C GLN A 89 22.64 -9.51 6.60
N ALA A 90 21.55 -10.21 6.31
CA ALA A 90 21.52 -11.39 5.45
C ALA A 90 21.43 -11.05 3.95
N GLY A 91 21.47 -9.77 3.59
CA GLY A 91 21.34 -9.31 2.19
C GLY A 91 19.90 -9.26 1.68
N GLY A 92 18.91 -9.31 2.57
CA GLY A 92 17.50 -9.11 2.25
C GLY A 92 17.01 -7.70 2.60
N PHE A 93 15.69 -7.53 2.66
CA PHE A 93 15.03 -6.28 3.06
C PHE A 93 13.99 -6.54 4.15
N GLU A 94 13.79 -5.56 5.03
CA GLU A 94 12.75 -5.51 6.07
C GLU A 94 12.06 -4.16 6.16
#